data_AF-A0A2W0ATY6-F1
#
_entry.id   AF-A0A2W0ATY6-F1
#
_cell.length_a   1.000
_cell.length_b   1.000
_cell.length_c   1.000
_cell.angle_alpha   90.00
_cell.angle_beta   90.00
_cell.angle_gamma   90.00
#
_symmetry.space_group_name_H-M   'P 1'
#
loop_
_entity.id
_entity.type
_entity.pdbx_description
1 polymer ?
#
loop_
_entity_poly.entity_id
_entity_poly.type
_entity_poly.pdbx_seq_one_letter_code
_entity_poly.pdbx_strand_id
1 'polypeptide(L)'
;MLKVLRHCFVLGVAGSLMLAQPVTAMAEDGIRRNLVDVSWLAKNLTNPDVVILDASPETYAKQHVPGAIGVNIYDLFAYGFG
;
A
#
# COMPACT_ATOMS: atom_id res chain seq x y z
N MET A 1 -40.74 31.45 -15.08
CA MET A 1 -40.93 30.03 -14.69
C MET A 1 -39.94 29.07 -15.34
N LEU A 2 -39.68 29.14 -16.66
CA LEU A 2 -38.73 28.26 -17.37
C LEU A 2 -37.27 28.29 -16.82
N LYS A 3 -36.77 29.46 -16.40
CA LYS A 3 -35.45 29.59 -15.79
C LYS A 3 -35.37 28.83 -14.46
N VAL A 4 -36.35 28.98 -13.57
CA VAL A 4 -36.35 28.30 -12.26
C VAL A 4 -36.38 26.78 -12.42
N LEU A 5 -37.22 26.27 -13.34
CA LEU A 5 -37.30 24.84 -13.65
C LEU A 5 -35.97 24.29 -14.18
N ARG A 6 -35.23 25.06 -15.00
CA ARG A 6 -33.91 24.69 -15.50
C ARG A 6 -32.86 24.62 -14.40
N HIS A 7 -32.90 25.52 -13.42
CA HIS A 7 -31.96 25.50 -12.30
C HIS A 7 -32.27 24.33 -11.35
N CYS A 8 -33.54 24.04 -11.10
CA CYS A 8 -33.93 22.86 -10.32
C CYS A 8 -33.48 21.56 -10.99
N PHE A 9 -33.59 21.48 -12.33
CA PHE A 9 -33.13 20.31 -13.08
C PHE A 9 -31.61 20.13 -13.01
N VAL A 10 -30.83 21.21 -13.18
CA VAL A 10 -29.37 21.17 -13.07
C VAL A 10 -28.91 20.81 -11.65
N LEU A 11 -29.57 21.37 -10.62
CA LEU A 11 -29.28 21.04 -9.22
C LEU A 11 -29.61 19.58 -8.90
N GLY A 12 -30.70 19.05 -9.46
CA GLY A 12 -31.07 17.63 -9.30
C GLY A 12 -30.05 16.68 -9.94
N VAL A 13 -29.57 16.98 -11.16
CA VAL A 13 -28.56 16.16 -11.84
C VAL A 13 -27.21 16.21 -11.12
N ALA A 14 -26.78 17.39 -10.66
CA ALA A 14 -25.54 17.56 -9.91
C ALA A 14 -25.59 16.83 -8.54
N GLY A 15 -26.74 16.86 -7.86
CA GLY A 15 -26.96 16.12 -6.63
C GLY A 15 -26.91 14.60 -6.81
N SER A 16 -27.51 14.09 -7.89
CA SER A 16 -27.46 12.65 -8.23
C SER A 16 -26.04 12.18 -8.58
N LEU A 17 -25.22 13.04 -9.21
CA LEU A 17 -23.83 12.72 -9.53
C LEU A 17 -22.94 12.65 -8.28
N MET A 18 -23.25 13.44 -7.24
CA MET A 18 -22.58 13.42 -5.94
C MET A 18 -22.94 12.21 -5.06
N LEU A 19 -24.06 11.52 -5.31
CA LEU A 19 -24.44 10.29 -4.61
C LEU A 19 -23.94 9.02 -5.30
N ALA A 20 -23.52 9.12 -6.56
CA ALA A 20 -23.00 8.00 -7.36
C ALA A 20 -21.49 7.77 -7.19
N GLN A 21 -20.86 8.34 -6.15
CA GLN A 21 -19.46 8.03 -5.85
C GLN A 21 -19.35 6.54 -5.52
N PRO A 22 -18.41 5.81 -6.15
CA PRO A 22 -18.28 4.39 -5.93
C PRO A 22 -17.87 4.14 -4.48
N VAL A 23 -18.71 3.42 -3.73
CA VAL A 23 -18.42 2.85 -2.40
C VAL A 23 -17.43 1.68 -2.55
N THR A 24 -16.38 1.85 -3.36
CA THR A 24 -15.32 0.86 -3.53
C THR A 24 -14.12 1.13 -2.63
N ALA A 25 -14.13 2.26 -1.90
CA ALA A 25 -13.00 2.71 -1.08
C ALA A 25 -12.81 1.97 0.26
N MET A 26 -13.65 0.99 0.62
CA MET A 26 -13.69 0.44 1.99
C MET A 26 -13.23 -1.02 2.12
N ALA A 27 -12.82 -1.69 1.03
CA ALA A 27 -12.54 -3.14 1.04
C ALA A 27 -11.14 -3.58 0.58
N GLU A 28 -10.23 -2.67 0.21
CA GLU A 28 -8.86 -3.03 -0.24
C GLU A 28 -7.77 -2.96 0.85
N ASP A 29 -8.10 -2.52 2.07
CA ASP A 29 -7.11 -2.02 3.04
C ASP A 29 -6.39 -3.11 3.87
N GLY A 30 -6.88 -4.34 3.89
CA GLY A 30 -6.31 -5.39 4.75
C GLY A 30 -4.94 -5.92 4.30
N ILE A 31 -4.74 -6.09 2.99
CA ILE A 31 -3.51 -6.66 2.41
C ILE A 31 -2.48 -5.56 2.08
N ARG A 32 -2.94 -4.37 1.67
CA ARG A 32 -2.05 -3.29 1.22
C ARG A 32 -1.25 -2.62 2.32
N ARG A 33 -1.72 -2.64 3.58
CA ARG A 33 -1.00 -1.95 4.68
C ARG A 33 0.34 -2.59 5.07
N ASN A 34 0.54 -3.87 4.75
CA ASN A 34 1.78 -4.60 5.08
C ASN A 34 2.66 -4.85 3.83
N LEU A 35 2.30 -4.29 2.69
CA LEU A 35 3.05 -4.42 1.44
C LEU A 35 3.51 -3.04 0.98
N VAL A 36 4.69 -3.01 0.38
CA VAL A 36 5.28 -1.81 -0.21
C VAL A 36 5.65 -2.10 -1.65
N ASP A 37 5.67 -1.07 -2.48
CA ASP A 37 6.17 -1.19 -3.85
C ASP A 37 7.70 -0.99 -3.92
N VAL A 38 8.29 -1.33 -5.07
CA VAL A 38 9.74 -1.23 -5.31
C VAL A 38 10.24 0.22 -5.22
N SER A 39 9.40 1.19 -5.57
CA SER A 39 9.79 2.61 -5.51
C SER A 39 9.87 3.11 -4.07
N TRP A 40 8.98 2.64 -3.20
CA TRP A 40 9.07 2.87 -1.76
C TRP A 40 10.32 2.24 -1.19
N LEU A 41 10.62 0.99 -1.54
CA LEU A 41 11.82 0.28 -1.05
C LEU A 41 13.09 1.03 -1.46
N ALA A 42 13.21 1.42 -2.73
CA ALA A 42 14.35 2.16 -3.23
C ALA A 42 14.61 3.48 -2.48
N LYS A 43 13.55 4.16 -2.04
CA LYS A 43 13.64 5.41 -1.25
C LYS A 43 14.03 5.18 0.21
N ASN A 44 13.87 3.97 0.73
CA ASN A 44 14.08 3.64 2.14
C ASN A 44 15.32 2.77 2.39
N LEU A 45 16.13 2.45 1.37
CA LEU A 45 17.32 1.60 1.52
C LEU A 45 18.33 2.11 2.58
N THR A 46 18.34 3.42 2.83
CA THR A 46 19.24 4.06 3.82
C THR A 46 18.47 4.64 5.02
N ASN A 47 17.19 4.30 5.19
CA ASN A 47 16.40 4.79 6.30
C ASN A 47 16.79 4.02 7.57
N PRO A 48 17.30 4.68 8.64
CA PRO A 48 17.72 3.98 9.85
C PRO A 48 16.57 3.31 10.61
N ASP A 49 15.33 3.70 10.33
CA ASP A 49 14.13 3.12 10.94
C ASP A 49 13.58 1.91 10.16
N VAL A 50 14.25 1.48 9.08
CA VAL A 50 13.81 0.38 8.22
C VAL A 50 14.89 -0.71 8.16
N VAL A 51 14.51 -1.93 8.53
CA VAL A 51 15.34 -3.13 8.36
C VAL A 51 14.76 -3.98 7.23
N ILE A 52 15.60 -4.37 6.27
CA ILE A 52 15.22 -5.24 5.16
C ILE A 52 15.72 -6.65 5.46
N LEU A 53 14.83 -7.62 5.37
CA LEU A 53 15.11 -9.02 5.68
C LEU A 53 14.90 -9.86 4.42
N ASP A 54 15.90 -10.64 4.06
CA ASP A 54 15.84 -11.55 2.94
C ASP A 54 15.66 -12.98 3.44
N ALA A 55 14.48 -13.54 3.21
CA ALA A 55 14.10 -14.90 3.59
C ALA A 55 14.38 -15.93 2.47
N SER A 56 15.32 -15.66 1.56
CA SER A 56 15.73 -16.56 0.46
C SER A 56 17.12 -17.19 0.72
N PRO A 57 17.24 -18.15 1.66
CA PRO A 57 18.54 -18.64 2.14
C PRO A 57 19.45 -19.19 1.05
N GLU A 58 18.90 -19.83 0.01
CA GLU A 58 19.70 -20.41 -1.09
C GLU A 58 20.24 -19.37 -2.08
N THR A 59 19.64 -18.18 -2.12
CA THR A 59 19.91 -17.17 -3.15
C THR A 59 20.58 -15.93 -2.58
N TYR A 60 20.36 -15.60 -1.31
CA TYR A 60 20.91 -14.44 -0.62
C TYR A 60 22.42 -14.26 -0.86
N ALA A 61 23.21 -15.32 -0.69
CA ALA A 61 24.67 -15.27 -0.85
C ALA A 61 25.11 -14.99 -2.30
N LYS A 62 24.27 -15.29 -3.30
CA LYS A 62 24.55 -15.04 -4.72
C LYS A 62 24.14 -13.61 -5.12
N GLN A 63 22.98 -13.16 -4.65
CA GLN A 63 22.45 -11.83 -4.88
C GLN A 63 21.37 -11.50 -3.85
N HIS A 64 21.32 -10.24 -3.42
CA HIS A 64 20.32 -9.71 -2.50
C HIS A 64 20.23 -8.19 -2.66
N VAL A 65 19.18 -7.59 -2.07
CA VAL A 65 19.02 -6.14 -2.01
C VAL A 65 20.14 -5.55 -1.12
N PRO A 66 20.84 -4.49 -1.54
CA PRO A 66 21.88 -3.87 -0.71
C PRO A 66 21.36 -3.47 0.68
N GLY A 67 22.10 -3.84 1.72
CA GLY A 67 21.73 -3.56 3.12
C GLY A 67 20.73 -4.54 3.74
N ALA A 68 20.20 -5.50 2.98
CA ALA A 68 19.34 -6.54 3.52
C ALA A 68 20.12 -7.52 4.41
N ILE A 69 19.45 -8.09 5.41
CA ILE A 69 19.98 -9.13 6.28
C ILE A 69 19.36 -10.47 5.87
N GLY A 70 20.19 -11.44 5.54
CA GLY A 70 19.75 -12.81 5.26
C GLY A 70 19.25 -13.47 6.53
N VAL A 71 18.01 -13.99 6.50
CA VAL A 71 17.39 -14.65 7.65
C VAL A 71 16.90 -16.04 7.29
N ASN A 72 17.07 -16.96 8.23
CA ASN A 72 16.33 -18.21 8.21
C ASN A 72 15.00 -18.00 8.95
N ILE A 73 13.90 -18.42 8.33
CA ILE A 73 12.56 -18.31 8.91
C ILE A 73 12.48 -19.00 10.30
N TYR A 74 13.24 -20.08 10.51
CA TYR A 74 13.29 -20.77 11.80
C TYR A 74 13.98 -19.94 12.88
N ASP A 75 15.06 -19.24 12.54
CA ASP A 75 15.76 -18.37 13.49
C ASP A 75 14.87 -17.19 13.91
N LEU A 76 14.09 -16.65 12.98
CA LEU A 76 13.14 -15.57 13.23
C LEU A 76 12.06 -15.97 14.25
N PHE A 77 11.49 -17.17 14.11
CA PHE A 77 10.46 -17.67 15.03
C PHE A 77 11.03 -18.15 16.36
N ALA A 78 12.26 -18.66 16.39
CA ALA A 78 12.85 -19.24 17.59
C ALA A 78 13.42 -18.18 18.55
N TYR A 79 14.02 -17.11 18.02
CA TYR A 79 14.77 -16.15 18.83
C TYR A 79 14.26 -14.72 18.77
N GLY A 80 13.34 -14.40 17.85
CA GLY A 80 12.90 -13.03 17.59
C GLY A 80 14.00 -12.18 16.94
N PHE A 81 13.69 -10.92 16.64
CA PHE A 81 14.73 -9.94 16.31
C PHE A 81 15.50 -9.62 17.60
N GLY A 82 16.72 -10.15 17.71
CA GLY A 82 17.68 -9.75 18.74
C GLY A 82 18.10 -8.30 18.57
#